data_AF-A0A352IK30-F1
#
_entry.id   AF-A0A352IK30-F1
#
_cell.length_a   1.000
_cell.length_b   1.000
_cell.length_c   1.000
_cell.angle_alpha   90.00
_cell.angle_beta   90.00
_cell.angle_gamma   90.00
#
_symmetry.space_group_name_H-M   'P 1'
#
loop_
_entity.id
_entity.type
_entity.pdbx_description
1 polymer ?
#
loop_
_entity_poly.entity_id
_entity_poly.type
_entity_poly.pdbx_seq_one_letter_code
_entity_poly.pdbx_strand_id
1 'polypeptide(L)' 'MDFLDMQIIKSIEKEGRISHEELSKRLNLSRPAIHNRVAKLEDQGIITGYKAIIDWS' A
#
# COMPACT_ATOMS: atom_id res chain seq x y z
N MET A 1 3.26 10.49 -9.14
CA MET A 1 3.35 10.07 -7.73
C MET A 1 3.28 11.32 -6.87
N ASP A 2 2.30 11.39 -5.97
CA ASP A 2 2.09 12.50 -5.05
C ASP A 2 2.49 12.14 -3.60
N PHE A 3 2.29 13.08 -2.66
CA PHE A 3 2.61 12.86 -1.25
C PHE A 3 1.80 11.72 -0.62
N LEU A 4 0.53 11.55 -1.01
CA LEU A 4 -0.31 10.47 -0.48
C LEU A 4 0.17 9.11 -0.98
N ASP A 5 0.56 9.02 -2.25
CA ASP A 5 1.15 7.81 -2.82
C ASP A 5 2.40 7.40 -2.04
N MET A 6 3.27 8.35 -1.67
CA MET A 6 4.43 8.08 -0.80
C MET A 6 4.04 7.53 0.57
N GLN A 7 2.99 8.07 1.20
CA GLN A 7 2.53 7.59 2.50
C GLN A 7 1.92 6.17 2.41
N ILE A 8 1.20 5.88 1.33
CA ILE A 8 0.68 4.53 1.04
C ILE A 8 1.85 3.55 0.90
N ILE A 9 2.85 3.87 0.08
CA ILE A 9 4.02 3.01 -0.14
C ILE A 9 4.75 2.75 1.18
N LYS A 10 5.04 3.79 1.97
CA LYS A 10 5.69 3.63 3.30
C LYS A 10 4.88 2.75 4.25
N SER A 11 3.56 2.85 4.20
CA SER A 11 2.68 2.04 5.06
C SER A 11 2.70 0.57 4.64
N ILE A 12 2.67 0.30 3.33
CA ILE A 12 2.74 -1.06 2.77
C ILE A 12 4.13 -1.65 2.98
N GLU A 13 5.20 -0.90 2.76
CA GLU A 13 6.59 -1.36 2.97
C GLU A 13 6.80 -1.81 4.42
N LYS A 14 6.29 -1.03 5.39
CA LYS A 14 6.37 -1.36 6.81
C LYS A 14 5.48 -2.55 7.19
N GLU A 15 4.30 -2.65 6.58
CA GLU A 15 3.29 -3.66 6.90
C GLU A 15 2.67 -4.18 5.60
N GLY A 16 3.32 -5.15 4.96
CA GLY A 16 2.95 -5.62 3.61
C GLY A 16 1.55 -6.24 3.49
N ARG A 17 0.89 -6.54 4.62
CA ARG A 17 -0.48 -7.08 4.67
C ARG A 17 -1.50 -6.08 5.23
N ILE A 18 -1.14 -4.81 5.34
CA ILE A 18 -2.04 -3.76 5.82
C ILE A 18 -3.31 -3.72 4.97
N SER A 19 -4.46 -3.67 5.62
CA SER A 19 -5.74 -3.61 4.91
C SER A 19 -6.01 -2.22 4.34
N HIS A 20 -6.78 -2.14 3.25
CA HIS A 20 -7.26 -0.85 2.72
C HIS A 20 -8.11 -0.07 3.74
N GLU A 21 -8.77 -0.73 4.68
CA GLU A 21 -9.47 -0.06 5.78
C GLU A 21 -8.50 0.65 6.72
N GLU A 22 -7.43 -0.02 7.11
CA GLU A 22 -6.45 0.52 8.03
C GLU A 22 -5.68 1.68 7.37
N LEU A 23 -5.30 1.54 6.10
CA LEU A 23 -4.76 2.64 5.29
C LEU A 23 -5.71 3.84 5.21
N SER A 24 -7.01 3.57 5.00
CA SER A 24 -8.05 4.59 4.95
C SER A 24 -8.13 5.40 6.26
N LYS A 25 -8.07 4.71 7.41
CA LYS A 25 -8.03 5.35 8.73
C LYS A 25 -6.74 6.15 8.95
N ARG A 26 -5.57 5.55 8.65
CA ARG A 26 -4.26 6.20 8.89
C ARG A 26 -4.03 7.44 8.04
N LEU A 27 -4.51 7.43 6.79
CA LEU A 27 -4.27 8.50 5.81
C LEU A 27 -5.46 9.45 5.66
N ASN A 28 -6.53 9.24 6.43
CA ASN A 28 -7.76 10.02 6.40
C ASN A 28 -8.36 10.15 4.98
N LEU A 29 -8.37 9.02 4.26
CA LEU A 29 -8.91 8.89 2.90
C LEU A 29 -10.03 7.85 2.88
N SER A 30 -10.93 7.94 1.90
CA SER A 30 -11.95 6.89 1.72
C SER A 30 -11.32 5.58 1.23
N ARG A 31 -11.91 4.44 1.60
CA ARG A 31 -11.48 3.12 1.11
C ARG A 31 -11.39 3.04 -0.43
N PRO A 32 -12.36 3.54 -1.22
CA PRO A 32 -12.24 3.54 -2.69
C PRO A 32 -11.08 4.37 -3.21
N ALA A 33 -10.76 5.51 -2.56
CA ALA A 33 -9.62 6.33 -2.94
C ALA A 33 -8.29 5.62 -2.68
N ILE A 34 -8.15 4.93 -1.54
CA ILE A 34 -6.99 4.07 -1.26
C ILE A 34 -6.87 2.97 -2.31
N HIS A 35 -7.96 2.25 -2.58
CA HIS A 35 -7.95 1.16 -3.55
C HIS A 35 -7.49 1.61 -4.94
N ASN A 36 -8.07 2.71 -5.45
CA ASN A 36 -7.67 3.26 -6.75
C ASN A 36 -6.21 3.70 -6.80
N ARG A 37 -5.68 4.26 -5.71
CA ARG A 37 -4.28 4.68 -5.63
C ARG A 37 -3.33 3.48 -5.61
N VAL A 38 -3.61 2.47 -4.79
CA VAL A 38 -2.83 1.22 -4.74
C VAL A 38 -2.83 0.56 -6.12
N ALA A 39 -4.00 0.36 -6.72
CA ALA A 39 -4.13 -0.24 -8.05
C ALA A 39 -3.34 0.55 -9.11
N LYS A 40 -3.36 1.88 -9.07
CA LYS A 40 -2.57 2.72 -9.98
C LYS A 40 -1.05 2.56 -9.75
N LEU A 41 -0.61 2.42 -8.51
CA LEU A 41 0.81 2.18 -8.20
C LEU A 41 1.26 0.80 -8.68
N GLU A 42 0.39 -0.21 -8.59
CA GLU A 42 0.64 -1.55 -9.13
C GLU A 42 0.68 -1.54 -10.67
N ASP A 43 -0.30 -0.91 -11.33
CA ASP A 43 -0.38 -0.79 -12.79
C ASP A 43 0.81 -0.03 -13.39
N GLN A 44 1.30 0.99 -12.67
CA GLN A 44 2.50 1.74 -13.04
C GLN A 44 3.81 0.96 -12.78
N GLY A 45 3.75 -0.23 -12.19
CA GLY A 45 4.91 -1.02 -11.80
C GLY A 45 5.73 -0.42 -10.66
N ILE A 46 5.17 0.55 -9.91
CA ILE A 46 5.81 1.13 -8.73
C ILE A 46 5.71 0.14 -7.56
N ILE A 47 4.55 -0.48 -7.37
CA ILE A 47 4.40 -1.68 -6.53
C ILE A 47 4.52 -2.88 -7.45
N THR A 48 5.66 -3.56 -7.41
CA THR A 48 5.95 -4.68 -8.32
C THR A 48 5.38 -6.02 -7.83
N GLY A 49 5.01 -6.11 -6.55
CA GLY A 49 4.40 -7.28 -5.96
C GLY A 49 4.63 -7.36 -4.46
N TYR A 50 4.07 -8.40 -3.86
CA TYR A 50 4.14 -8.67 -2.42
C TYR A 50 4.92 -9.96 -2.18
N LYS A 51 5.79 -9.96 -1.17
CA LYS A 51 6.63 -11.11 -0.85
C LYS A 51 6.55 -11.44 0.64
N ALA A 52 6.53 -12.73 0.95
CA ALA A 52 6.68 -13.21 2.33
C ALA A 52 8.17 -13.31 2.71
N ILE A 53 8.48 -12.92 3.94
CA ILE A 53 9.79 -13.16 4.57
C ILE A 53 9.62 -14.44 5.40
N ILE A 54 10.36 -15.49 5.05
CA ILE A 54 10.24 -16.82 5.67
C ILE A 54 11.55 -17.16 6.38
N ASP A 55 11.43 -17.65 7.61
CA ASP A 55 12.51 -18.29 8.35
C ASP A 55 12.37 -19.82 8.19
N TRP A 56 13.43 -20.49 7.75
CA TRP A 56 13.48 -21.93 7.51
C TRP A 56 14.38 -22.66 8.50
N SER A 57 14.88 -21.95 9.52
CA SER A 57 15.78 -22.52 10.53
C SER A 57 15.13 -23.58 11.40
#